data_AF-A0A8C4TJD5-F1
#
_entry.id   AF-A0A8C4TJD5-F1
#
_cell.length_a   1.000
_cell.length_b   1.000
_cell.length_c   1.000
_cell.angle_alpha   90.00
_cell.angle_beta   90.00
_cell.angle_gamma   90.00
#
_symmetry.space_group_name_H-M   'P 1'
#
loop_
_entity.id
_entity.type
_entity.pdbx_description
1 polymer ?
#
loop_
_entity_poly.entity_id
_entity_poly.type
_entity_poly.pdbx_seq_one_letter_code
_entity_poly.pdbx_strand_id
1 'polypeptide(L)'
;MTVSSCKWNGKERNQMLGSVVVGVPPFFCRTPTPSRPKALAVKSESEASTSPPAKQAGSADPPRAHHIVFLKTHKTGGSTVQNLLFRLGEKERLTFAFPYASFQFFYPTRSVPYFAHRFICSPRQTWTPWGVYVTILRDPATTFESLFSYYQNSIPAFSKVSAATGSGNLTALLSAFLEMPEFYYNASSPGNGLAKNPMTFDLGLDNQEWASTWPEMLEQLSHAFQLVMMAEYFDESLILLKDLLGLEHEDLIYVKLNLRQDSYRTPLTEEMLARMQSWNSLDLLLYSYFKEVFWERVRRYGLQRMAREVSILKSLVKETRHLCLQEEALPPGELGEMTRPFQPETAIILGYALQQNLTEDDAYFCLRLVLPELQYHTHLYFQQYKREDFKI
;
A
#
# COMPACT_ATOMS: atom_id res chain seq x y z
N MET A 1 -5.81 -44.65 2.45
CA MET A 1 -6.67 -44.03 1.43
C MET A 1 -6.01 -42.74 0.98
N THR A 2 -6.08 -42.51 -0.32
CA THR A 2 -5.21 -41.67 -1.16
C THR A 2 -5.20 -40.19 -0.78
N VAL A 3 -3.98 -39.63 -0.70
CA VAL A 3 -3.70 -38.19 -0.64
C VAL A 3 -4.02 -37.60 -2.02
N SER A 4 -5.13 -36.90 -2.14
CA SER A 4 -5.44 -36.09 -3.33
C SER A 4 -4.77 -34.73 -3.21
N SER A 5 -3.59 -34.61 -3.82
CA SER A 5 -2.93 -33.34 -4.11
C SER A 5 -3.85 -32.45 -4.96
N CYS A 6 -4.22 -31.28 -4.48
CA CYS A 6 -4.70 -30.23 -5.36
C CYS A 6 -3.50 -29.70 -6.18
N LYS A 7 -3.31 -30.27 -7.37
CA LYS A 7 -2.50 -29.65 -8.42
C LYS A 7 -3.22 -28.38 -8.88
N TRP A 8 -2.72 -27.23 -8.45
CA TRP A 8 -3.18 -25.94 -8.92
C TRP A 8 -2.51 -25.61 -10.26
N ASN A 9 -3.26 -25.74 -11.36
CA ASN A 9 -2.80 -25.38 -12.70
C ASN A 9 -2.59 -23.86 -12.81
N GLY A 10 -1.36 -23.45 -13.09
CA GLY A 10 -0.89 -22.06 -13.08
C GLY A 10 -0.98 -21.35 -14.43
N LYS A 11 -2.18 -20.96 -14.86
CA LYS A 11 -2.35 -19.92 -15.88
C LYS A 11 -3.44 -18.95 -15.42
N GLU A 12 -3.14 -17.65 -15.44
CA GLU A 12 -3.95 -16.52 -14.93
C GLU A 12 -3.74 -16.10 -13.46
N ARG A 13 -2.48 -16.07 -13.01
CA ARG A 13 -2.07 -15.18 -11.91
C ARG A 13 -1.30 -14.04 -12.52
N ASN A 14 -1.82 -12.81 -12.52
CA ASN A 14 -1.03 -11.56 -12.50
C ASN A 14 -1.94 -10.34 -12.31
N GLN A 15 -1.43 -9.36 -11.56
CA GLN A 15 -1.87 -7.94 -11.37
C GLN A 15 -2.55 -7.66 -10.02
N MET A 16 -1.78 -7.31 -8.98
CA MET A 16 -2.26 -7.12 -7.60
C MET A 16 -2.73 -5.69 -7.29
N LEU A 17 -4.02 -5.41 -7.52
CA LEU A 17 -4.76 -4.30 -6.91
C LEU A 17 -5.43 -4.74 -5.60
N GLY A 18 -4.79 -4.42 -4.48
CA GLY A 18 -5.41 -4.56 -3.15
C GLY A 18 -6.07 -3.26 -2.74
N SER A 19 -7.35 -3.05 -3.04
CA SER A 19 -8.11 -1.99 -2.35
C SER A 19 -8.44 -2.49 -0.94
N VAL A 20 -8.15 -1.68 0.07
CA VAL A 20 -8.56 -1.98 1.46
C VAL A 20 -9.70 -1.06 1.81
N VAL A 21 -10.86 -1.64 2.12
CA VAL A 21 -12.01 -0.93 2.68
C VAL A 21 -12.21 -1.44 4.09
N VAL A 22 -12.28 -0.52 5.05
CA VAL A 22 -12.44 -0.81 6.46
C VAL A 22 -13.68 -0.07 6.99
N GLY A 23 -14.60 -0.74 7.65
CA GLY A 23 -15.88 -0.22 8.16
C GLY A 23 -16.29 -0.81 9.52
N VAL A 24 -17.31 -0.28 10.20
CA VAL A 24 -17.77 -0.79 11.52
C VAL A 24 -19.01 -1.70 11.37
N PRO A 25 -19.15 -2.82 12.10
CA PRO A 25 -20.39 -3.61 12.16
C PRO A 25 -21.37 -3.09 13.24
N PRO A 26 -22.68 -3.40 13.15
CA PRO A 26 -23.60 -3.19 14.26
C PRO A 26 -23.26 -4.16 15.40
N PHE A 27 -23.04 -3.61 16.60
CA PHE A 27 -22.99 -4.25 17.93
C PHE A 27 -22.64 -5.77 18.01
N PHE A 28 -21.48 -6.13 18.58
CA PHE A 28 -21.36 -6.90 19.85
C PHE A 28 -19.93 -7.42 20.18
N CYS A 29 -19.68 -7.46 21.49
CA CYS A 29 -18.66 -8.14 22.31
C CYS A 29 -17.16 -7.82 22.13
N ARG A 30 -16.58 -7.25 23.21
CA ARG A 30 -15.15 -6.97 23.44
C ARG A 30 -14.42 -8.23 23.92
N THR A 31 -13.31 -8.59 23.27
CA THR A 31 -12.27 -9.50 23.79
C THR A 31 -10.92 -8.79 23.77
N PRO A 32 -10.00 -8.97 24.74
CA PRO A 32 -8.83 -8.11 24.90
C PRO A 32 -7.90 -8.12 23.68
N THR A 33 -7.37 -6.95 23.30
CA THR A 33 -6.31 -6.77 22.29
C THR A 33 -4.94 -6.74 22.96
N PRO A 34 -3.88 -7.32 22.36
CA PRO A 34 -2.54 -7.28 22.94
C PRO A 34 -1.96 -5.87 22.86
N SER A 35 -1.36 -5.44 23.97
CA SER A 35 -0.64 -4.17 24.14
C SER A 35 0.82 -4.29 23.72
N ARG A 36 1.48 -3.14 23.48
CA ARG A 36 2.92 -3.01 23.18
C ARG A 36 3.80 -3.89 24.09
N PRO A 37 4.95 -4.38 23.58
CA PRO A 37 6.05 -4.87 24.41
C PRO A 37 6.30 -3.97 25.63
N LYS A 38 6.20 -4.54 26.85
CA LYS A 38 6.41 -3.78 28.10
C LYS A 38 7.77 -3.10 28.16
N ALA A 39 8.78 -3.64 27.46
CA ALA A 39 10.13 -3.11 27.39
C ALA A 39 10.24 -1.75 26.67
N LEU A 40 9.25 -1.39 25.85
CA LEU A 40 9.26 -0.18 25.04
C LEU A 40 8.33 0.91 25.58
N ALA A 41 7.52 0.65 26.61
CA ALA A 41 6.65 1.68 27.19
C ALA A 41 7.48 2.90 27.60
N VAL A 42 7.17 4.07 27.02
CA VAL A 42 7.82 5.34 27.37
C VAL A 42 7.61 5.56 28.86
N LYS A 43 8.71 5.56 29.64
CA LYS A 43 8.68 5.99 31.04
C LYS A 43 8.37 7.48 31.04
N SER A 44 7.13 7.85 31.34
CA SER A 44 6.83 9.19 31.81
C SER A 44 7.45 9.32 33.21
N GLU A 45 8.49 10.12 33.34
CA GLU A 45 9.06 10.49 34.64
C GLU A 45 8.01 11.25 35.45
N SER A 46 7.82 10.80 36.69
CA SER A 46 6.94 11.38 37.69
C SER A 46 7.71 12.41 38.52
N GLU A 47 7.30 13.68 38.48
CA GLU A 47 7.57 14.62 39.57
C GLU A 47 6.31 15.39 40.01
N ALA A 48 6.03 15.23 41.30
CA ALA A 48 5.26 16.02 42.26
C ALA A 48 4.13 16.98 41.83
N SER A 49 2.91 16.56 42.20
CA SER A 49 1.91 17.32 42.98
C SER A 49 1.84 18.85 42.79
N THR A 50 0.89 19.29 41.96
CA THR A 50 -0.03 20.38 42.31
C THR A 50 -1.34 20.17 41.56
N SER A 51 -2.46 20.20 42.30
CA SER A 51 -3.82 19.95 41.79
C SER A 51 -4.24 20.97 40.72
N PRO A 52 -4.75 20.57 39.55
CA PRO A 52 -5.35 21.50 38.60
C PRO A 52 -6.84 21.75 38.88
N PRO A 53 -7.37 22.95 38.62
CA PRO A 53 -8.79 23.25 38.80
C PRO A 53 -9.63 22.55 37.73
N ALA A 54 -10.89 22.27 38.08
CA ALA A 54 -11.86 21.53 37.28
C ALA A 54 -11.94 22.03 35.83
N LYS A 55 -11.63 21.15 34.87
CA LYS A 55 -11.86 21.40 33.44
C LYS A 55 -13.36 21.33 33.15
N GLN A 56 -13.88 22.44 32.63
CA GLN A 56 -15.23 22.52 32.05
C GLN A 56 -15.36 21.52 30.89
N ALA A 57 -16.50 20.83 30.87
CA ALA A 57 -16.92 19.95 29.80
C ALA A 57 -17.25 20.77 28.55
N GLY A 58 -16.61 20.46 27.41
CA GLY A 58 -16.94 21.13 26.15
C GLY A 58 -15.86 21.12 25.08
N SER A 59 -15.31 19.96 24.71
CA SER A 59 -14.81 19.73 23.36
C SER A 59 -14.94 18.24 23.05
N ALA A 60 -16.00 17.88 22.32
CA ALA A 60 -16.11 16.54 21.79
C ALA A 60 -14.95 16.34 20.81
N ASP A 61 -14.10 15.34 21.07
CA ASP A 61 -13.14 14.86 20.08
C ASP A 61 -13.91 14.55 18.78
N PRO A 62 -13.39 14.92 17.60
CA PRO A 62 -14.05 14.58 16.35
C PRO A 62 -14.23 13.05 16.26
N PRO A 63 -15.41 12.58 15.80
CA PRO A 63 -15.65 11.14 15.69
C PRO A 63 -14.61 10.54 14.74
N ARG A 64 -13.86 9.53 15.23
CA ARG A 64 -12.89 8.78 14.43
C ARG A 64 -13.56 8.32 13.14
N ALA A 65 -12.92 8.56 12.00
CA ALA A 65 -13.45 8.15 10.70
C ALA A 65 -13.70 6.64 10.68
N HIS A 66 -14.97 6.24 10.63
CA HIS A 66 -15.38 4.83 10.74
C HIS A 66 -15.27 4.07 9.41
N HIS A 67 -15.08 4.77 8.29
CA HIS A 67 -14.95 4.18 6.97
C HIS A 67 -13.68 4.69 6.29
N ILE A 68 -12.68 3.82 6.16
CA ILE A 68 -11.42 4.15 5.48
C ILE A 68 -11.38 3.38 4.18
N VAL A 69 -11.09 4.08 3.08
CA VAL A 69 -10.89 3.49 1.77
C VAL A 69 -9.50 3.86 1.28
N PHE A 70 -8.64 2.86 1.20
CA PHE A 70 -7.31 3.02 0.63
C PHE A 70 -7.31 2.49 -0.80
N LEU A 71 -7.29 3.40 -1.77
CA LEU A 71 -7.07 3.06 -3.16
C LEU A 71 -5.56 2.92 -3.39
N LYS A 72 -5.12 1.67 -3.37
CA LYS A 72 -3.71 1.32 -3.56
C LYS A 72 -3.35 1.39 -5.04
N THR A 73 -2.32 2.17 -5.36
CA THR A 73 -1.67 2.17 -6.68
C THR A 73 -0.50 1.19 -6.71
N HIS A 74 -0.15 0.71 -7.90
CA HIS A 74 0.90 -0.27 -8.09
C HIS A 74 2.29 0.35 -7.96
N LYS A 75 3.17 -0.36 -7.22
CA LYS A 75 4.61 -0.06 -7.09
C LYS A 75 4.95 1.32 -6.49
N THR A 76 4.00 1.91 -5.78
CA THR A 76 4.12 3.19 -5.06
C THR A 76 4.36 3.04 -3.55
N GLY A 77 4.63 1.82 -3.06
CA GLY A 77 4.79 1.55 -1.61
C GLY A 77 3.50 1.23 -0.87
N GLY A 78 2.38 1.05 -1.59
CA GLY A 78 1.08 0.80 -0.99
C GLY A 78 0.96 -0.48 -0.14
N SER A 79 1.79 -1.52 -0.35
CA SER A 79 1.77 -2.72 0.52
C SER A 79 2.14 -2.39 1.98
N THR A 80 3.00 -1.40 2.21
CA THR A 80 3.36 -0.92 3.55
C THR A 80 2.18 -0.19 4.21
N VAL A 81 1.53 0.72 3.48
CA VAL A 81 0.34 1.44 3.96
C VAL A 81 -0.81 0.47 4.24
N GLN A 82 -1.01 -0.51 3.37
CA GLN A 82 -2.00 -1.56 3.55
C GLN A 82 -1.76 -2.38 4.83
N ASN A 83 -0.52 -2.80 5.11
CA ASN A 83 -0.22 -3.50 6.36
C ASN A 83 -0.53 -2.65 7.60
N LEU A 84 -0.20 -1.34 7.56
CA LEU A 84 -0.55 -0.39 8.62
C LEU A 84 -2.08 -0.34 8.83
N LEU A 85 -2.85 -0.19 7.74
CA LEU A 85 -4.31 -0.16 7.82
C LEU A 85 -4.94 -1.49 8.25
N PHE A 86 -4.33 -2.63 7.89
CA PHE A 86 -4.71 -3.94 8.40
C PHE A 86 -4.50 -4.05 9.90
N ARG A 87 -3.35 -3.61 10.42
CA ARG A 87 -3.08 -3.57 11.86
C ARG A 87 -4.03 -2.64 12.60
N LEU A 88 -4.31 -1.47 12.02
CA LEU A 88 -5.27 -0.53 12.58
C LEU A 88 -6.68 -1.14 12.65
N GLY A 89 -7.14 -1.74 11.55
CA GLY A 89 -8.45 -2.38 11.51
C GLY A 89 -8.55 -3.58 12.46
N GLU A 90 -7.49 -4.37 12.62
CA GLU A 90 -7.44 -5.45 13.61
C GLU A 90 -7.49 -4.92 15.05
N LYS A 91 -6.70 -3.88 15.36
CA LYS A 91 -6.67 -3.20 16.67
C LYS A 91 -8.04 -2.65 17.04
N GLU A 92 -8.71 -1.99 16.11
CA GLU A 92 -10.00 -1.32 16.31
C GLU A 92 -11.20 -2.24 16.04
N ARG A 93 -10.97 -3.53 15.72
CA ARG A 93 -11.98 -4.55 15.35
C ARG A 93 -12.93 -4.08 14.25
N LEU A 94 -12.37 -3.45 13.23
CA LEU A 94 -13.10 -3.02 12.05
C LEU A 94 -13.39 -4.22 11.12
N THR A 95 -14.48 -4.12 10.38
CA THR A 95 -14.86 -5.02 9.29
C THR A 95 -14.12 -4.64 8.02
N PHE A 96 -13.48 -5.60 7.39
CA PHE A 96 -12.82 -5.45 6.11
C PHE A 96 -13.77 -5.84 4.98
N ALA A 97 -13.77 -5.09 3.88
CA ALA A 97 -14.34 -5.61 2.65
C ALA A 97 -13.33 -6.56 2.01
N PHE A 98 -13.78 -7.77 1.69
CA PHE A 98 -13.00 -8.75 0.96
C PHE A 98 -13.61 -8.98 -0.44
N PRO A 99 -12.78 -9.20 -1.46
CA PRO A 99 -13.26 -9.63 -2.77
C PRO A 99 -13.85 -11.04 -2.71
N TYR A 100 -14.79 -11.32 -3.60
CA TYR A 100 -15.55 -12.58 -3.57
C TYR A 100 -14.70 -13.84 -3.86
N ALA A 101 -13.70 -13.75 -4.75
CA ALA A 101 -13.03 -14.93 -5.30
C ALA A 101 -11.49 -14.83 -5.38
N SER A 102 -10.86 -13.75 -4.93
CA SER A 102 -9.41 -13.55 -5.11
C SER A 102 -8.81 -12.70 -3.98
N PHE A 103 -7.65 -12.11 -4.20
CA PHE A 103 -7.05 -11.09 -3.31
C PHE A 103 -7.33 -9.66 -3.79
N GLN A 104 -8.13 -9.49 -4.85
CA GLN A 104 -8.35 -8.22 -5.55
C GLN A 104 -9.83 -8.02 -5.85
N PHE A 105 -10.30 -6.78 -5.74
CA PHE A 105 -11.59 -6.41 -6.31
C PHE A 105 -11.46 -6.40 -7.84
N PHE A 106 -12.44 -6.96 -8.55
CA PHE A 106 -12.40 -7.09 -10.01
C PHE A 106 -12.12 -5.73 -10.66
N TYR A 107 -11.03 -5.65 -11.43
CA TYR A 107 -10.61 -4.46 -12.17
C TYR A 107 -9.93 -4.88 -13.48
N PRO A 108 -10.21 -4.24 -14.64
CA PRO A 108 -11.13 -3.11 -14.88
C PRO A 108 -12.58 -3.54 -15.17
N THR A 109 -12.97 -4.79 -14.93
CA THR A 109 -14.32 -5.28 -15.25
C THR A 109 -15.37 -4.73 -14.28
N ARG A 110 -16.40 -4.07 -14.84
CA ARG A 110 -17.45 -3.31 -14.13
C ARG A 110 -18.42 -4.15 -13.27
N SER A 111 -18.28 -5.47 -13.25
CA SER A 111 -19.32 -6.38 -12.75
C SER A 111 -18.87 -7.14 -11.51
N VAL A 112 -18.98 -6.51 -10.34
CA VAL A 112 -19.06 -7.20 -9.05
C VAL A 112 -20.52 -7.49 -8.73
N PRO A 113 -20.95 -8.75 -8.48
CA PRO A 113 -22.32 -9.04 -8.06
C PRO A 113 -22.62 -8.63 -6.60
N TYR A 114 -23.74 -7.92 -6.42
CA TYR A 114 -24.70 -7.89 -5.31
C TYR A 114 -24.33 -7.55 -3.86
N PHE A 115 -23.06 -7.46 -3.43
CA PHE A 115 -22.72 -6.83 -2.12
C PHE A 115 -21.49 -5.92 -2.13
N ALA A 116 -20.74 -5.89 -3.24
CA ALA A 116 -19.57 -5.02 -3.43
C ALA A 116 -19.83 -3.81 -4.36
N HIS A 117 -21.10 -3.53 -4.68
CA HIS A 117 -21.52 -2.46 -5.61
C HIS A 117 -21.28 -1.01 -5.14
N ARG A 118 -20.59 -0.78 -4.02
CA ARG A 118 -20.37 0.57 -3.45
C ARG A 118 -18.91 1.00 -3.33
N PHE A 119 -17.96 0.22 -3.82
CA PHE A 119 -16.54 0.52 -3.64
C PHE A 119 -15.82 0.60 -5.00
N ILE A 120 -15.88 1.81 -5.57
CA ILE A 120 -15.01 2.50 -6.54
C ILE A 120 -14.34 1.64 -7.63
N CYS A 121 -14.73 1.90 -8.89
CA CYS A 121 -13.89 2.66 -9.84
C CYS A 121 -14.70 2.96 -11.11
N SER A 122 -15.32 4.13 -11.15
CA SER A 122 -15.95 4.74 -12.31
C SER A 122 -15.94 6.25 -12.07
N PRO A 123 -15.56 7.09 -13.06
CA PRO A 123 -15.73 8.55 -12.96
C PRO A 123 -17.19 8.97 -12.72
N ARG A 124 -18.16 8.04 -12.80
CA ARG A 124 -19.59 8.29 -12.73
C ARG A 124 -20.34 7.57 -11.59
N GLN A 125 -19.69 7.00 -10.56
CA GLN A 125 -20.48 6.33 -9.51
C GLN A 125 -19.91 6.40 -8.08
N THR A 126 -20.55 7.27 -7.30
CA THR A 126 -20.77 7.30 -5.83
C THR A 126 -19.59 6.94 -4.93
N TRP A 127 -18.73 7.93 -4.70
CA TRP A 127 -18.02 8.08 -3.42
C TRP A 127 -19.05 8.08 -2.29
N THR A 128 -18.83 7.28 -1.26
CA THR A 128 -19.70 7.35 -0.08
C THR A 128 -19.36 8.65 0.66
N PRO A 129 -20.36 9.49 0.97
CA PRO A 129 -20.10 10.81 1.57
C PRO A 129 -19.52 10.73 2.99
N TRP A 130 -19.45 9.54 3.58
CA TRP A 130 -18.98 9.29 4.94
C TRP A 130 -17.60 8.59 5.00
N GLY A 131 -16.98 8.33 3.84
CA GLY A 131 -15.69 7.65 3.75
C GLY A 131 -14.50 8.62 3.75
N VAL A 132 -13.40 8.22 4.38
CA VAL A 132 -12.08 8.85 4.23
C VAL A 132 -11.30 8.07 3.18
N TYR A 133 -11.10 8.70 2.03
CA TYR A 133 -10.40 8.20 0.87
C TYR A 133 -8.95 8.64 0.89
N VAL A 134 -8.07 7.65 0.86
CA VAL A 134 -6.63 7.84 0.82
C VAL A 134 -6.06 7.07 -0.35
N THR A 135 -5.06 7.65 -1.01
CA THR A 135 -4.23 6.95 -1.99
C THR A 135 -2.78 7.34 -1.81
N ILE A 136 -1.87 6.75 -2.59
CA ILE A 136 -0.45 7.05 -2.57
C ILE A 136 0.06 7.13 -4.01
N LEU A 137 0.88 8.12 -4.30
CA LEU A 137 1.58 8.28 -5.57
C LEU A 137 3.09 8.23 -5.35
N ARG A 138 3.82 8.04 -6.44
CA ARG A 138 5.28 7.97 -6.46
C ARG A 138 5.78 8.55 -7.78
N ASP A 139 7.03 8.97 -7.83
CA ASP A 139 7.69 9.40 -9.06
C ASP A 139 7.38 8.42 -10.23
N PRO A 140 6.82 8.92 -11.35
CA PRO A 140 6.37 8.08 -12.45
C PRO A 140 7.47 7.22 -13.07
N ALA A 141 8.68 7.75 -13.19
CA ALA A 141 9.79 7.04 -13.84
C ALA A 141 10.26 5.86 -12.98
N THR A 142 10.45 6.07 -11.68
CA THR A 142 10.82 4.99 -10.76
C THR A 142 9.68 3.98 -10.55
N THR A 143 8.43 4.42 -10.62
CA THR A 143 7.25 3.54 -10.60
C THR A 143 7.23 2.66 -11.85
N PHE A 144 7.47 3.25 -13.03
CA PHE A 144 7.51 2.53 -14.30
C PHE A 144 8.64 1.51 -14.37
N GLU A 145 9.87 1.87 -13.96
CA GLU A 145 10.98 0.90 -13.84
C GLU A 145 10.57 -0.28 -12.95
N SER A 146 9.92 0.02 -11.83
CA SER A 146 9.53 -1.01 -10.87
C SER A 146 8.49 -1.96 -11.45
N LEU A 147 7.51 -1.41 -12.18
CA LEU A 147 6.48 -2.16 -12.90
C LEU A 147 7.06 -3.00 -14.02
N PHE A 148 7.90 -2.42 -14.86
CA PHE A 148 8.53 -3.10 -15.99
C PHE A 148 9.29 -4.34 -15.53
N SER A 149 10.11 -4.20 -14.49
CA SER A 149 10.83 -5.29 -13.83
C SER A 149 9.89 -6.34 -13.24
N TYR A 150 8.90 -5.93 -12.44
CA TYR A 150 8.04 -6.84 -11.69
C TYR A 150 7.05 -7.62 -12.58
N TYR A 151 6.57 -6.99 -13.65
CA TYR A 151 5.54 -7.52 -14.54
C TYR A 151 6.06 -7.83 -15.94
N GLN A 152 7.38 -8.01 -16.08
CA GLN A 152 8.04 -8.21 -17.37
C GLN A 152 7.39 -9.35 -18.19
N ASN A 153 7.10 -10.49 -17.55
CA ASN A 153 6.45 -11.64 -18.18
C ASN A 153 4.91 -11.58 -18.20
N SER A 154 4.33 -10.63 -17.45
CA SER A 154 2.91 -10.62 -17.09
C SER A 154 2.08 -9.67 -17.93
N ILE A 155 2.68 -8.52 -18.29
CA ILE A 155 2.04 -7.48 -19.07
C ILE A 155 2.38 -7.73 -20.55
N PRO A 156 1.38 -7.87 -21.44
CA PRO A 156 1.62 -8.20 -22.84
C PRO A 156 2.58 -7.24 -23.56
N ALA A 157 2.52 -5.94 -23.26
CA ALA A 157 3.45 -4.96 -23.83
C ALA A 157 4.91 -5.25 -23.44
N PHE A 158 5.18 -5.65 -22.19
CA PHE A 158 6.53 -5.90 -21.71
C PHE A 158 7.07 -7.26 -22.17
N SER A 159 6.22 -8.29 -22.20
CA SER A 159 6.65 -9.64 -22.58
C SER A 159 7.01 -9.74 -24.07
N LYS A 160 6.34 -8.95 -24.93
CA LYS A 160 6.70 -8.81 -26.35
C LYS A 160 8.13 -8.33 -26.57
N VAL A 161 8.68 -7.53 -25.65
CA VAL A 161 10.05 -7.02 -25.76
C VAL A 161 11.06 -8.15 -25.60
N SER A 162 10.84 -9.07 -24.66
CA SER A 162 11.68 -10.27 -24.51
C SER A 162 11.62 -11.13 -25.76
N ALA A 163 10.42 -11.33 -26.32
CA ALA A 163 10.26 -12.10 -27.55
C ALA A 163 10.97 -11.45 -28.76
N ALA A 164 10.98 -10.10 -28.83
CA ALA A 164 11.61 -9.38 -29.93
C ALA A 164 13.14 -9.28 -29.81
N THR A 165 13.67 -9.16 -28.59
CA THR A 165 15.11 -8.93 -28.36
C THR A 165 15.90 -10.21 -28.10
N GLY A 166 15.25 -11.28 -27.62
CA GLY A 166 15.92 -12.49 -27.15
C GLY A 166 16.83 -12.28 -25.93
N SER A 167 16.80 -11.10 -25.30
CA SER A 167 17.67 -10.72 -24.18
C SER A 167 17.06 -11.15 -22.84
N GLY A 168 17.89 -11.71 -21.95
CA GLY A 168 17.55 -11.91 -20.53
C GLY A 168 17.94 -10.73 -19.65
N ASN A 169 18.59 -9.70 -20.20
CA ASN A 169 19.06 -8.56 -19.42
C ASN A 169 17.96 -7.50 -19.31
N LEU A 170 17.51 -7.23 -18.07
CA LEU A 170 16.40 -6.31 -17.80
C LEU A 170 16.65 -4.88 -18.27
N THR A 171 17.88 -4.37 -18.16
CA THR A 171 18.24 -3.03 -18.62
C THR A 171 18.13 -2.91 -20.13
N ALA A 172 18.61 -3.91 -20.87
CA ALA A 172 18.48 -3.97 -22.33
C ALA A 172 17.01 -4.05 -22.76
N LEU A 173 16.19 -4.85 -22.05
CA LEU A 173 14.75 -4.94 -22.29
C LEU A 173 14.05 -3.59 -22.06
N LEU A 174 14.36 -2.91 -20.96
CA LEU A 174 13.79 -1.60 -20.67
C LEU A 174 14.20 -0.57 -21.73
N SER A 175 15.47 -0.55 -22.12
CA SER A 175 15.96 0.34 -23.20
C SER A 175 15.23 0.09 -24.52
N ALA A 176 15.13 -1.17 -24.94
CA ALA A 176 14.44 -1.54 -26.18
C ALA A 176 12.95 -1.15 -26.16
N PHE A 177 12.27 -1.32 -25.02
CA PHE A 177 10.89 -0.84 -24.87
C PHE A 177 10.81 0.68 -25.03
N LEU A 178 11.70 1.44 -24.39
CA LEU A 178 11.71 2.90 -24.42
C LEU A 178 12.13 3.49 -25.78
N GLU A 179 12.79 2.71 -26.64
CA GLU A 179 13.10 3.12 -28.02
C GLU A 179 11.88 3.10 -28.93
N MET A 180 10.97 2.13 -28.75
CA MET A 180 9.79 1.97 -29.59
C MET A 180 8.55 1.55 -28.77
N PRO A 181 8.11 2.35 -27.79
CA PRO A 181 7.05 1.92 -26.88
C PRO A 181 5.71 1.70 -27.59
N GLU A 182 5.42 2.47 -28.64
CA GLU A 182 4.22 2.34 -29.48
C GLU A 182 4.17 1.02 -30.27
N PHE A 183 5.32 0.44 -30.58
CA PHE A 183 5.38 -0.86 -31.27
C PHE A 183 4.90 -1.99 -30.34
N TYR A 184 5.25 -1.91 -29.06
CA TYR A 184 4.92 -2.95 -28.08
C TYR A 184 3.53 -2.75 -27.44
N TYR A 185 3.15 -1.49 -27.20
CA TYR A 185 1.93 -1.12 -26.51
C TYR A 185 0.71 -1.09 -27.43
N ASN A 186 -0.37 -1.74 -26.97
CA ASN A 186 -1.69 -1.62 -27.57
C ASN A 186 -2.71 -1.37 -26.46
N ALA A 187 -3.36 -0.21 -26.49
CA ALA A 187 -4.34 0.22 -25.48
C ALA A 187 -5.58 -0.68 -25.44
N SER A 188 -5.97 -1.28 -26.57
CA SER A 188 -7.13 -2.19 -26.64
C SER A 188 -6.82 -3.61 -26.17
N SER A 189 -5.54 -3.92 -25.90
CA SER A 189 -5.14 -5.24 -25.41
C SER A 189 -5.47 -5.37 -23.92
N PRO A 190 -6.27 -6.37 -23.51
CA PRO A 190 -6.47 -6.67 -22.10
C PRO A 190 -5.12 -6.86 -21.39
N GLY A 191 -4.99 -6.32 -20.18
CA GLY A 191 -3.78 -6.44 -19.37
C GLY A 191 -2.66 -5.43 -19.66
N ASN A 192 -2.81 -4.54 -20.65
CA ASN A 192 -1.84 -3.48 -20.93
C ASN A 192 -2.06 -2.19 -20.13
N GLY A 193 -3.07 -2.11 -19.26
CA GLY A 193 -3.41 -0.88 -18.53
C GLY A 193 -2.23 -0.27 -17.76
N LEU A 194 -1.42 -1.11 -17.11
CA LEU A 194 -0.23 -0.69 -16.35
C LEU A 194 1.01 -0.41 -17.22
N ALA A 195 0.96 -0.67 -18.52
CA ALA A 195 2.09 -0.45 -19.43
C ALA A 195 2.26 1.02 -19.84
N LYS A 196 1.29 1.89 -19.53
CA LYS A 196 1.33 3.32 -19.80
C LYS A 196 0.46 4.07 -18.77
N ASN A 197 1.05 5.08 -18.12
CA ASN A 197 0.44 5.85 -17.03
C ASN A 197 -0.22 4.94 -15.97
N PRO A 198 0.55 4.06 -15.31
CA PRO A 198 0.01 3.09 -14.37
C PRO A 198 -0.75 3.71 -13.19
N MET A 199 -0.32 4.85 -12.63
CA MET A 199 -1.04 5.47 -11.52
C MET A 199 -2.37 6.07 -11.99
N THR A 200 -2.38 6.68 -13.17
CA THR A 200 -3.60 7.14 -13.86
C THR A 200 -4.55 5.96 -14.05
N PHE A 201 -4.05 4.85 -14.59
CA PHE A 201 -4.82 3.62 -14.74
C PHE A 201 -5.37 3.10 -13.41
N ASP A 202 -4.60 3.11 -12.33
CA ASP A 202 -5.07 2.67 -11.00
C ASP A 202 -6.18 3.58 -10.42
N LEU A 203 -6.16 4.88 -10.76
CA LEU A 203 -7.20 5.83 -10.37
C LEU A 203 -8.48 5.73 -11.23
N GLY A 204 -8.55 4.78 -12.17
CA GLY A 204 -9.72 4.57 -13.03
C GLY A 204 -9.85 5.58 -14.17
N LEU A 205 -8.73 6.19 -14.54
CA LEU A 205 -8.64 7.27 -15.50
C LEU A 205 -8.25 6.73 -16.88
N ASP A 206 -8.83 7.30 -17.96
CA ASP A 206 -8.58 6.84 -19.33
C ASP A 206 -7.27 7.42 -19.89
N ASN A 207 -6.46 6.55 -20.50
CA ASN A 207 -5.21 6.90 -21.16
C ASN A 207 -5.40 7.61 -22.52
N GLN A 208 -6.59 7.61 -23.11
CA GLN A 208 -6.85 8.12 -24.47
C GLN A 208 -7.59 9.47 -24.51
N GLU A 209 -8.48 9.76 -23.55
CA GLU A 209 -9.43 10.89 -23.65
C GLU A 209 -8.98 12.17 -22.89
N TRP A 210 -7.71 12.30 -22.52
CA TRP A 210 -7.32 13.19 -21.41
C TRP A 210 -6.85 14.63 -21.79
N ALA A 211 -6.57 14.93 -23.05
CA ALA A 211 -5.84 16.17 -23.40
C ALA A 211 -6.58 17.48 -23.09
N SER A 212 -7.92 17.48 -23.02
CA SER A 212 -8.73 18.69 -22.82
C SER A 212 -9.44 18.81 -21.46
N THR A 213 -9.49 17.73 -20.66
CA THR A 213 -10.29 17.69 -19.42
C THR A 213 -9.46 17.51 -18.14
N TRP A 214 -8.14 17.56 -18.27
CA TRP A 214 -7.23 17.24 -17.18
C TRP A 214 -7.36 18.16 -15.95
N PRO A 215 -7.57 19.49 -16.06
CA PRO A 215 -7.68 20.35 -14.88
C PRO A 215 -8.91 19.99 -14.04
N GLU A 216 -10.07 19.79 -14.68
CA GLU A 216 -11.31 19.43 -14.00
C GLU A 216 -11.19 18.06 -13.34
N MET A 217 -10.49 17.12 -13.96
CA MET A 217 -10.29 15.78 -13.41
C MET A 217 -9.35 15.77 -12.20
N LEU A 218 -8.26 16.56 -12.24
CA LEU A 218 -7.37 16.70 -11.09
C LEU A 218 -8.07 17.38 -9.92
N GLU A 219 -8.91 18.37 -10.19
CA GLU A 219 -9.75 19.02 -9.17
C GLU A 219 -10.76 18.02 -8.57
N GLN A 220 -11.43 17.22 -9.40
CA GLN A 220 -12.34 16.17 -8.93
C GLN A 220 -11.62 15.15 -8.04
N LEU A 221 -10.43 14.69 -8.43
CA LEU A 221 -9.62 13.78 -7.62
C LEU A 221 -9.18 14.44 -6.31
N SER A 222 -8.80 15.72 -6.35
CA SER A 222 -8.43 16.49 -5.16
C SER A 222 -9.60 16.66 -4.18
N HIS A 223 -10.84 16.72 -4.68
CA HIS A 223 -12.05 16.73 -3.84
C HIS A 223 -12.43 15.33 -3.34
N ALA A 224 -12.16 14.29 -4.12
CA ALA A 224 -12.48 12.90 -3.76
C ALA A 224 -11.57 12.37 -2.65
N PHE A 225 -10.25 12.58 -2.77
CA PHE A 225 -9.27 12.07 -1.81
C PHE A 225 -9.00 13.05 -0.68
N GLN A 226 -9.31 12.63 0.55
CA GLN A 226 -8.96 13.39 1.74
C GLN A 226 -7.45 13.41 1.97
N LEU A 227 -6.68 12.45 1.45
CA LEU A 227 -5.21 12.51 1.41
C LEU A 227 -4.66 11.74 0.22
N VAL A 228 -3.79 12.40 -0.55
CA VAL A 228 -2.91 11.76 -1.54
C VAL A 228 -1.50 11.77 -0.96
N MET A 229 -1.02 10.59 -0.56
CA MET A 229 0.31 10.40 0.01
C MET A 229 1.38 10.41 -1.08
N MET A 230 2.62 10.76 -0.71
CA MET A 230 3.77 10.79 -1.62
C MET A 230 4.84 9.81 -1.12
N ALA A 231 5.20 8.82 -1.93
CA ALA A 231 6.13 7.77 -1.54
C ALA A 231 7.54 8.28 -1.21
N GLU A 232 7.98 9.37 -1.86
CA GLU A 232 9.25 10.06 -1.61
C GLU A 232 9.28 10.75 -0.24
N TYR A 233 8.10 11.12 0.27
CA TYR A 233 7.88 11.80 1.55
C TYR A 233 7.01 10.92 2.44
N PHE A 234 7.39 9.64 2.56
CA PHE A 234 6.58 8.61 3.18
C PHE A 234 6.29 8.89 4.65
N ASP A 235 7.30 9.35 5.40
CA ASP A 235 7.15 9.64 6.83
C ASP A 235 6.21 10.84 7.04
N GLU A 236 6.38 11.92 6.26
CA GLU A 236 5.47 13.07 6.26
C GLU A 236 4.05 12.67 5.87
N SER A 237 3.92 11.78 4.89
CA SER A 237 2.62 11.22 4.47
C SER A 237 1.94 10.46 5.60
N LEU A 238 2.69 9.69 6.39
CA LEU A 238 2.16 9.00 7.56
C LEU A 238 1.75 9.95 8.69
N ILE A 239 2.50 11.03 8.90
CA ILE A 239 2.11 12.06 9.88
C ILE A 239 0.80 12.75 9.47
N LEU A 240 0.63 13.07 8.19
CA LEU A 240 -0.64 13.61 7.68
C LEU A 240 -1.78 12.59 7.79
N LEU A 241 -1.52 11.31 7.53
CA LEU A 241 -2.50 10.24 7.71
C LEU A 241 -2.92 10.09 9.18
N LYS A 242 -1.95 10.20 10.10
CA LYS A 242 -2.20 10.21 11.56
C LYS A 242 -3.11 11.34 11.98
N ASP A 243 -2.83 12.56 11.54
CA ASP A 243 -3.66 13.73 11.85
C ASP A 243 -5.08 13.58 11.27
N LEU A 244 -5.18 13.09 10.03
CA LEU A 244 -6.46 12.86 9.35
C LEU A 244 -7.34 11.81 10.05
N LEU A 245 -6.75 10.73 10.56
CA LEU A 245 -7.47 9.61 11.15
C LEU A 245 -7.50 9.63 12.69
N GLY A 246 -6.86 10.61 13.33
CA GLY A 246 -6.75 10.70 14.79
C GLY A 246 -5.97 9.53 15.40
N LEU A 247 -4.85 9.15 14.77
CA LEU A 247 -4.00 8.04 15.20
C LEU A 247 -2.92 8.47 16.20
N GLU A 248 -2.32 7.49 16.86
CA GLU A 248 -1.11 7.68 17.65
C GLU A 248 0.14 7.34 16.81
N HIS A 249 1.33 7.77 17.27
CA HIS A 249 2.58 7.47 16.55
C HIS A 249 2.87 5.96 16.48
N GLU A 250 2.44 5.22 17.49
CA GLU A 250 2.58 3.76 17.60
C GLU A 250 1.80 3.03 16.50
N ASP A 251 0.69 3.62 16.03
CA ASP A 251 -0.10 3.08 14.93
C ASP A 251 0.59 3.27 13.57
N LEU A 252 1.56 4.17 13.49
CA LEU A 252 2.31 4.46 12.26
C LEU A 252 3.58 3.62 12.08
N ILE A 253 3.97 2.82 13.06
CA ILE A 253 5.20 2.03 12.98
C ILE A 253 5.12 1.09 11.77
N TYR A 254 6.13 1.10 10.91
CA TYR A 254 6.14 0.33 9.67
C TYR A 254 7.48 -0.33 9.38
N VAL A 255 7.46 -1.32 8.50
CA VAL A 255 8.63 -1.86 7.79
C VAL A 255 8.36 -1.77 6.29
N LYS A 256 9.41 -1.65 5.48
CA LYS A 256 9.23 -1.57 4.02
C LYS A 256 8.86 -2.95 3.48
N LEU A 257 7.59 -3.15 3.13
CA LEU A 257 7.11 -4.41 2.57
C LEU A 257 7.21 -4.41 1.05
N ASN A 258 7.28 -5.62 0.46
CA ASN A 258 7.42 -5.83 -0.98
C ASN A 258 8.70 -5.17 -1.54
N LEU A 259 9.79 -5.22 -0.76
CA LEU A 259 11.09 -4.67 -1.11
C LEU A 259 11.75 -5.57 -2.15
N ARG A 260 12.06 -5.02 -3.32
CA ARG A 260 12.85 -5.74 -4.33
C ARG A 260 14.34 -5.63 -4.00
N GLN A 261 15.04 -6.76 -4.11
CA GLN A 261 16.49 -6.84 -3.99
C GLN A 261 17.19 -5.93 -5.02
N ASP A 262 18.24 -5.24 -4.60
CA ASP A 262 18.88 -4.18 -5.42
C ASP A 262 19.50 -4.70 -6.72
N SER A 263 19.95 -5.95 -6.77
CA SER A 263 20.46 -6.59 -8.00
C SER A 263 19.41 -6.73 -9.12
N TYR A 264 18.12 -6.61 -8.78
CA TYR A 264 17.01 -6.63 -9.73
C TYR A 264 16.48 -5.22 -10.06
N ARG A 265 17.20 -4.16 -9.66
CA ARG A 265 16.89 -2.78 -10.07
C ARG A 265 17.73 -2.39 -11.26
N THR A 266 17.08 -1.81 -12.26
CA THR A 266 17.79 -1.28 -13.42
C THR A 266 18.44 0.05 -13.06
N PRO A 267 19.77 0.20 -13.26
CA PRO A 267 20.41 1.52 -13.17
C PRO A 267 19.84 2.42 -14.26
N LEU A 268 19.26 3.56 -13.87
CA LEU A 268 18.58 4.47 -14.79
C LEU A 268 19.54 5.59 -15.24
N THR A 269 19.68 5.76 -16.55
CA THR A 269 20.34 6.94 -17.13
C THR A 269 19.35 8.11 -17.21
N GLU A 270 19.87 9.33 -17.33
CA GLU A 270 19.04 10.54 -17.52
C GLU A 270 18.15 10.42 -18.77
N GLU A 271 18.67 9.80 -19.84
CA GLU A 271 17.90 9.55 -21.06
C GLU A 271 16.73 8.59 -20.81
N MET A 272 16.96 7.49 -20.08
CA MET A 272 15.89 6.54 -19.73
C MET A 272 14.82 7.21 -18.87
N LEU A 273 15.23 8.04 -17.91
CA LEU A 273 14.29 8.82 -17.08
C LEU A 273 13.42 9.73 -17.94
N ALA A 274 14.02 10.51 -18.85
CA ALA A 274 13.30 11.40 -19.74
C ALA A 274 12.31 10.64 -20.66
N ARG A 275 12.73 9.51 -21.22
CA ARG A 275 11.85 8.66 -22.05
C ARG A 275 10.70 8.07 -21.26
N MET A 276 10.94 7.59 -20.03
CA MET A 276 9.88 7.08 -19.16
C MET A 276 8.88 8.17 -18.76
N GLN A 277 9.36 9.38 -18.46
CA GLN A 277 8.51 10.53 -18.15
C GLN A 277 7.67 10.96 -19.36
N SER A 278 8.27 10.98 -20.55
CA SER A 278 7.56 11.27 -21.80
C SER A 278 6.49 10.22 -22.10
N TRP A 279 6.83 8.94 -21.95
CA TRP A 279 5.89 7.83 -22.17
C TRP A 279 4.73 7.85 -21.16
N ASN A 280 5.03 8.16 -19.89
CA ASN A 280 4.07 8.24 -18.79
C ASN A 280 3.70 9.70 -18.45
N SER A 281 3.44 10.50 -19.48
CA SER A 281 3.21 11.95 -19.32
C SER A 281 1.98 12.30 -18.48
N LEU A 282 0.93 11.47 -18.46
CA LEU A 282 -0.24 11.72 -17.61
C LEU A 282 0.09 11.47 -16.14
N ASP A 283 0.85 10.42 -15.84
CA ASP A 283 1.34 10.18 -14.48
C ASP A 283 2.28 11.31 -14.03
N LEU A 284 3.08 11.88 -14.93
CA LEU A 284 3.92 13.04 -14.63
C LEU A 284 3.10 14.29 -14.27
N LEU A 285 2.04 14.57 -15.03
CA LEU A 285 1.11 15.67 -14.70
C LEU A 285 0.41 15.43 -13.37
N LEU A 286 -0.15 14.23 -13.17
CA LEU A 286 -0.82 13.80 -11.94
C LEU A 286 0.09 13.96 -10.73
N TYR A 287 1.30 13.39 -10.81
CA TYR A 287 2.30 13.46 -9.74
C TYR A 287 2.72 14.90 -9.43
N SER A 288 2.96 15.72 -10.46
CA SER A 288 3.39 17.10 -10.28
C SER A 288 2.31 17.93 -9.57
N TYR A 289 1.04 17.79 -9.97
CA TYR A 289 -0.08 18.45 -9.31
C TYR A 289 -0.23 18.02 -7.84
N PHE A 290 -0.29 16.72 -7.58
CA PHE A 290 -0.49 16.24 -6.22
C PHE A 290 0.73 16.45 -5.31
N LYS A 291 1.93 16.55 -5.86
CA LYS A 291 3.12 16.98 -5.11
C LYS A 291 2.97 18.40 -4.56
N GLU A 292 2.45 19.34 -5.35
CA GLU A 292 2.18 20.70 -4.88
C GLU A 292 1.05 20.72 -3.84
N VAL A 293 -0.04 20.00 -4.08
CA VAL A 293 -1.14 19.84 -3.10
C VAL A 293 -0.64 19.24 -1.78
N PHE A 294 0.26 18.25 -1.86
CA PHE A 294 0.87 17.62 -0.70
C PHE A 294 1.72 18.62 0.10
N TRP A 295 2.61 19.37 -0.56
CA TRP A 295 3.46 20.34 0.12
C TRP A 295 2.70 21.52 0.71
N GLU A 296 1.58 21.91 0.09
CA GLU A 296 0.66 22.88 0.68
C GLU A 296 0.03 22.33 1.98
N ARG A 297 -0.37 21.06 2.01
CA ARG A 297 -0.87 20.40 3.25
C ARG A 297 0.21 20.32 4.32
N VAL A 298 1.45 19.95 3.96
CA VAL A 298 2.59 19.94 4.90
C VAL A 298 2.85 21.34 5.47
N ARG A 299 2.77 22.39 4.64
CA ARG A 299 2.89 23.78 5.10
C ARG A 299 1.78 24.18 6.07
N ARG A 300 0.52 23.81 5.79
CA ARG A 300 -0.63 24.06 6.69
C ARG A 300 -0.52 23.30 8.00
N TYR A 301 -0.01 22.08 7.99
CA TYR A 301 0.27 21.31 9.21
C TYR A 301 1.36 21.98 10.07
N GLY A 302 2.30 22.67 9.40
CA GLY A 302 3.39 23.44 10.00
C GLY A 302 4.72 22.71 9.89
N LEU A 303 5.70 23.31 9.21
CA LEU A 303 6.99 22.67 8.88
C LEU A 303 7.78 22.22 10.12
N GLN A 304 7.82 23.06 11.16
CA GLN A 304 8.52 22.71 12.40
C GLN A 304 7.80 21.59 13.17
N ARG A 305 6.47 21.58 13.16
CA ARG A 305 5.68 20.51 13.77
C ARG A 305 5.89 19.20 13.01
N MET A 306 5.83 19.24 11.67
CA MET A 306 6.10 18.09 10.81
C MET A 306 7.47 17.47 11.08
N ALA A 307 8.53 18.29 11.13
CA ALA A 307 9.88 17.80 11.40
C ALA A 307 10.00 17.10 12.77
N ARG A 308 9.32 17.63 13.81
CA ARG A 308 9.29 16.98 15.13
C ARG A 308 8.55 15.64 15.11
N GLU A 309 7.35 15.59 14.54
CA GLU A 309 6.54 14.36 14.47
C GLU A 309 7.25 13.28 13.65
N VAL A 310 7.86 13.65 12.51
CA VAL A 310 8.68 12.73 11.70
C VAL A 310 9.89 12.22 12.49
N SER A 311 10.56 13.05 13.29
CA SER A 311 11.68 12.62 14.13
C SER A 311 11.25 11.63 15.22
N ILE A 312 10.07 11.81 15.81
CA ILE A 312 9.48 10.89 16.78
C ILE A 312 9.17 9.55 16.10
N LEU A 313 8.47 9.60 14.95
CA LEU A 313 8.14 8.41 14.17
C LEU A 313 9.39 7.61 13.78
N LYS A 314 10.43 8.27 13.26
CA LYS A 314 11.69 7.61 12.88
C LYS A 314 12.37 6.92 14.05
N SER A 315 12.36 7.54 15.23
CA SER A 315 12.90 6.96 16.46
C SER A 315 12.13 5.69 16.86
N LEU A 316 10.79 5.76 16.86
CA LEU A 316 9.93 4.61 17.19
C LEU A 316 10.07 3.46 16.19
N VAL A 317 10.14 3.77 14.90
CA VAL A 317 10.38 2.77 13.85
C VAL A 317 11.73 2.11 14.05
N LYS A 318 12.79 2.88 14.30
CA LYS A 318 14.13 2.33 14.55
C LYS A 318 14.16 1.40 15.76
N GLU A 319 13.61 1.85 16.89
CA GLU A 319 13.58 1.10 18.13
C GLU A 319 12.78 -0.20 17.98
N THR A 320 11.60 -0.12 17.35
CA THR A 320 10.74 -1.28 17.12
C THR A 320 11.37 -2.28 16.16
N ARG A 321 12.07 -1.80 15.12
CA ARG A 321 12.80 -2.67 14.19
C ARG A 321 13.90 -3.45 14.90
N HIS A 322 14.65 -2.80 15.79
CA HIS A 322 15.71 -3.45 16.56
C HIS A 322 15.13 -4.50 17.52
N LEU A 323 13.98 -4.22 18.15
CA LEU A 323 13.30 -5.21 18.99
C LEU A 323 12.80 -6.41 18.17
N CYS A 324 12.15 -6.16 17.03
CA CYS A 324 11.42 -7.18 16.31
C CYS A 324 12.27 -8.00 15.33
N LEU A 325 13.30 -7.41 14.72
CA LEU A 325 13.90 -7.93 13.49
C LEU A 325 15.40 -8.21 13.64
N GLN A 326 15.92 -9.14 12.85
CA GLN A 326 17.36 -9.43 12.71
C GLN A 326 18.10 -8.38 11.83
N GLU A 327 17.65 -7.13 11.88
CA GLU A 327 18.08 -5.93 11.14
C GLU A 327 17.91 -5.92 9.60
N GLU A 328 18.38 -6.94 8.88
CA GLU A 328 18.40 -6.94 7.41
C GLU A 328 17.17 -7.60 6.78
N ALA A 329 16.84 -7.15 5.56
CA ALA A 329 15.81 -7.80 4.75
C ALA A 329 16.42 -9.02 4.06
N LEU A 330 15.79 -10.18 4.22
CA LEU A 330 16.34 -11.47 3.81
C LEU A 330 15.65 -11.99 2.54
N PRO A 331 16.36 -12.79 1.71
CA PRO A 331 15.76 -13.48 0.59
C PRO A 331 14.76 -14.56 1.06
N PRO A 332 13.82 -14.96 0.19
CA PRO A 332 12.72 -15.87 0.57
C PRO A 332 13.17 -17.25 1.09
N GLY A 333 14.37 -17.71 0.72
CA GLY A 333 14.92 -18.99 1.17
C GLY A 333 15.30 -19.04 2.65
N GLU A 334 15.55 -17.88 3.26
CA GLU A 334 15.94 -17.74 4.67
C GLU A 334 14.73 -17.38 5.57
N LEU A 335 13.55 -17.21 4.97
CA LEU A 335 12.34 -16.81 5.66
C LEU A 335 11.42 -18.00 5.94
N GLY A 336 10.73 -17.96 7.09
CA GLY A 336 9.63 -18.86 7.39
C GLY A 336 8.42 -18.61 6.49
N GLU A 337 7.53 -19.60 6.37
CA GLU A 337 6.37 -19.55 5.46
C GLU A 337 5.48 -18.32 5.68
N MET A 338 5.27 -17.92 6.94
CA MET A 338 4.43 -16.78 7.31
C MET A 338 5.03 -15.43 6.90
N THR A 339 6.36 -15.28 6.93
CA THR A 339 7.03 -14.01 6.63
C THR A 339 7.57 -13.94 5.20
N ARG A 340 7.47 -15.04 4.44
CA ARG A 340 7.93 -15.13 3.04
C ARG A 340 6.97 -14.39 2.11
N PRO A 341 7.39 -13.28 1.47
CA PRO A 341 6.53 -12.57 0.53
C PRO A 341 6.34 -13.36 -0.77
N PHE A 342 5.27 -13.05 -1.50
CA PHE A 342 5.05 -13.57 -2.84
C PHE A 342 6.23 -13.23 -3.76
N GLN A 343 6.69 -14.23 -4.52
CA GLN A 343 7.81 -14.09 -5.44
C GLN A 343 7.30 -14.06 -6.89
N PRO A 344 7.51 -12.96 -7.64
CA PRO A 344 7.34 -12.98 -9.09
C PRO A 344 8.49 -13.76 -9.74
N GLU A 345 8.31 -14.19 -10.99
CA GLU A 345 9.36 -14.91 -11.74
C GLU A 345 10.57 -14.03 -12.08
N THR A 346 10.39 -12.71 -12.09
CA THR A 346 11.34 -11.75 -12.67
C THR A 346 12.11 -10.93 -11.62
N ALA A 347 11.83 -11.13 -10.33
CA ALA A 347 12.47 -10.39 -9.25
C ALA A 347 12.46 -11.17 -7.93
N ILE A 348 13.50 -10.96 -7.11
CA ILE A 348 13.51 -11.42 -5.72
C ILE A 348 12.92 -10.34 -4.82
N ILE A 349 11.87 -10.72 -4.09
CA ILE A 349 11.23 -9.88 -3.07
C ILE A 349 11.72 -10.31 -1.69
N LEU A 350 12.31 -9.37 -0.97
CA LEU A 350 12.86 -9.55 0.36
C LEU A 350 11.75 -9.45 1.42
N GLY A 351 11.95 -10.17 2.53
CA GLY A 351 11.11 -10.09 3.72
C GLY A 351 11.97 -9.93 4.98
N TYR A 352 11.39 -10.19 6.16
CA TYR A 352 12.09 -10.00 7.43
C TYR A 352 11.97 -11.23 8.32
N ALA A 353 13.08 -11.63 8.95
CA ALA A 353 13.10 -12.60 10.03
C ALA A 353 12.90 -11.90 11.38
N LEU A 354 12.14 -12.55 12.26
CA LEU A 354 11.90 -12.07 13.62
C LEU A 354 13.07 -12.45 14.53
N GLN A 355 13.27 -11.67 15.60
CA GLN A 355 14.14 -12.04 16.70
C GLN A 355 13.66 -13.33 17.38
N GLN A 356 14.60 -14.15 17.86
CA GLN A 356 14.27 -15.46 18.46
C GLN A 356 13.77 -15.35 19.91
N ASN A 357 14.20 -14.32 20.64
CA ASN A 357 13.93 -14.14 22.07
C ASN A 357 12.78 -13.16 22.33
N LEU A 358 11.67 -13.31 21.61
CA LEU A 358 10.47 -12.50 21.79
C LEU A 358 9.55 -13.14 22.83
N THR A 359 8.91 -12.32 23.68
CA THR A 359 7.78 -12.80 24.47
C THR A 359 6.60 -13.13 23.54
N GLU A 360 5.60 -13.86 24.02
CA GLU A 360 4.45 -14.25 23.20
C GLU A 360 3.70 -13.03 22.63
N ASP A 361 3.47 -12.00 23.45
CA ASP A 361 2.85 -10.75 23.03
C ASP A 361 3.70 -10.00 21.99
N ASP A 362 5.02 -9.96 22.19
CA ASP A 362 5.94 -9.28 21.28
C ASP A 362 6.03 -10.01 19.94
N ALA A 363 6.05 -11.36 19.98
CA ALA A 363 6.05 -12.20 18.80
C ALA A 363 4.80 -11.95 17.95
N TYR A 364 3.62 -11.81 18.57
CA TYR A 364 2.38 -11.48 17.88
C TYR A 364 2.49 -10.13 17.16
N PHE A 365 2.88 -9.08 17.90
CA PHE A 365 3.00 -7.73 17.34
C PHE A 365 4.04 -7.66 16.22
N CYS A 366 5.23 -8.22 16.45
CA CYS A 366 6.33 -8.21 15.48
C CYS A 366 5.98 -9.03 14.23
N LEU A 367 5.24 -10.13 14.35
CA LEU A 367 4.75 -10.89 13.21
C LEU A 367 3.80 -10.06 12.35
N ARG A 368 2.83 -9.34 12.94
CA ARG A 368 1.90 -8.49 12.18
C ARG A 368 2.59 -7.32 11.49
N LEU A 369 3.64 -6.78 12.09
CA LEU A 369 4.46 -5.74 11.49
C LEU A 369 5.08 -6.18 10.15
N VAL A 370 5.51 -7.44 10.02
CA VAL A 370 6.21 -7.95 8.83
C VAL A 370 5.35 -8.81 7.91
N LEU A 371 4.10 -9.07 8.28
CA LEU A 371 3.24 -10.02 7.58
C LEU A 371 2.99 -9.55 6.13
N PRO A 372 3.36 -10.33 5.10
CA PRO A 372 3.11 -9.93 3.73
C PRO A 372 1.62 -9.93 3.41
N GLU A 373 1.28 -9.19 2.36
CA GLU A 373 -0.09 -8.85 1.98
C GLU A 373 -1.04 -10.06 1.86
N LEU A 374 -0.62 -11.14 1.18
CA LEU A 374 -1.47 -12.31 0.98
C LEU A 374 -1.74 -13.05 2.29
N GLN A 375 -0.72 -13.19 3.13
CA GLN A 375 -0.82 -13.84 4.43
C GLN A 375 -1.70 -13.04 5.37
N TYR A 376 -1.53 -11.71 5.40
CA TYR A 376 -2.34 -10.86 6.29
C TYR A 376 -3.79 -10.77 5.82
N HIS A 377 -4.03 -10.65 4.51
CA HIS A 377 -5.36 -10.73 3.94
C HIS A 377 -6.06 -12.04 4.35
N THR A 378 -5.36 -13.17 4.21
CA THR A 378 -5.87 -14.49 4.59
C THR A 378 -6.20 -14.58 6.08
N HIS A 379 -5.31 -14.07 6.93
CA HIS A 379 -5.52 -13.99 8.39
C HIS A 379 -6.79 -13.20 8.73
N LEU A 380 -6.94 -11.99 8.20
CA LEU A 380 -8.10 -11.14 8.47
C LEU A 380 -9.39 -11.72 7.89
N TYR A 381 -9.33 -12.34 6.70
CA TYR A 381 -10.48 -13.01 6.08
C TYR A 381 -11.01 -14.13 6.99
N PHE A 382 -10.12 -15.00 7.48
CA PHE A 382 -10.53 -16.07 8.39
C PHE A 382 -10.96 -15.53 9.75
N GLN A 383 -10.31 -14.51 10.29
CA GLN A 383 -10.73 -13.87 11.54
C GLN A 383 -12.16 -13.30 11.43
N GLN A 384 -12.52 -12.73 10.29
CA GLN A 384 -13.83 -12.12 10.07
C GLN A 384 -14.94 -13.15 9.79
N TYR A 385 -14.67 -14.15 8.95
CA TYR A 385 -15.70 -15.09 8.46
C TYR A 385 -15.68 -16.47 9.13
N LYS A 386 -14.61 -16.86 9.82
CA LYS A 386 -14.54 -18.06 10.64
C LYS A 386 -14.48 -17.68 12.12
N ARG A 387 -15.64 -17.35 12.69
CA ARG A 387 -15.85 -17.54 14.12
C ARG A 387 -16.27 -19.00 14.33
N GLU A 388 -15.40 -19.72 15.04
CA GLU A 388 -15.45 -21.14 15.45
C GLU A 388 -14.97 -22.15 14.39
N ASP A 389 -13.77 -22.71 14.64
CA ASP A 389 -13.26 -24.06 14.23
C ASP A 389 -11.78 -24.13 13.81
N PHE A 390 -10.98 -23.08 13.98
CA PHE A 390 -9.52 -23.20 13.89
C PHE A 390 -8.85 -22.53 15.09
N LYS A 391 -8.55 -23.34 16.12
CA LYS A 391 -7.53 -23.00 17.12
C LYS A 391 -6.17 -23.29 16.46
N ILE A 392 -5.34 -22.25 16.33
CA ILE A 392 -3.92 -22.34 15.97
C ILE A 392 -3.15 -22.84 17.19
#